data_AF-A0A963Q8W6-F1
#
_entry.id   AF-A0A963Q8W6-F1
#
_cell.length_a   1.000
_cell.length_b   1.000
_cell.length_c   1.000
_cell.angle_alpha   90.00
_cell.angle_beta   90.00
_cell.angle_gamma   90.00
#
_symmetry.space_group_name_H-M   'P 1'
#
loop_
_entity.id
_entity.type
_entity.pdbx_description
1 polymer ?
#
loop_
_entity_poly.entity_id
_entity_poly.type
_entity_poly.pdbx_seq_one_letter_code
_entity_poly.pdbx_strand_id
1 'polypeptide(L)'
;STTDYVAAGRFQGTASSIVGVTPGIFVDNTNDLMMYCYDVYESVNSSWVVNYELNFGGAVARTLDFLGAVNTVMSAGGSYDPYAWLHPVNRNQGAAIQIGIWESLYDTDWNILTGSFTAWSLETATNNYLTSFLQAVPGSASLDQGYTMVMEAPNAQDMITGRRPQPEPATQVPEPDSLALLGLALVGLAASRRLRKAA
;
A
#
# COMPACT_ATOMS: atom_id res chain seq x y z
N SER A 1 -21.63 -21.38 13.01
CA SER A 1 -20.41 -21.32 12.20
C SER A 1 -20.82 -21.65 10.78
N THR A 2 -20.79 -20.66 9.89
CA THR A 2 -21.03 -20.87 8.46
C THR A 2 -19.66 -21.06 7.82
N THR A 3 -19.47 -22.15 7.10
CA THR A 3 -18.26 -22.38 6.32
C THR A 3 -18.50 -21.82 4.93
N ASP A 4 -17.83 -20.74 4.59
CA ASP A 4 -17.86 -20.16 3.26
C ASP A 4 -16.63 -20.62 2.45
N TYR A 5 -16.85 -20.99 1.19
CA TYR A 5 -15.80 -21.41 0.28
C TYR A 5 -15.44 -20.23 -0.62
N VAL A 6 -14.32 -19.57 -0.34
CA VAL A 6 -13.85 -18.43 -1.12
C VAL A 6 -12.61 -18.82 -1.92
N ALA A 7 -12.58 -18.45 -3.20
CA ALA A 7 -11.38 -18.61 -4.01
C ALA A 7 -10.33 -17.58 -3.56
N ALA A 8 -9.27 -18.04 -2.89
CA ALA A 8 -8.17 -17.18 -2.47
C ALA A 8 -7.23 -16.93 -3.66
N GLY A 9 -6.96 -15.66 -3.97
CA GLY A 9 -6.05 -15.30 -5.05
C GLY A 9 -5.94 -13.80 -5.28
N ARG A 10 -5.06 -13.44 -6.20
CA ARG A 10 -4.88 -12.06 -6.66
C ARG A 10 -5.90 -11.73 -7.74
N PHE A 11 -6.49 -10.54 -7.65
CA PHE A 11 -7.38 -9.97 -8.64
C PHE A 11 -6.65 -8.97 -9.53
N GLN A 12 -7.14 -8.84 -10.75
CA GLN A 12 -6.66 -7.89 -11.75
C GLN A 12 -7.86 -7.08 -12.26
N GLY A 13 -7.71 -5.77 -12.40
CA GLY A 13 -8.77 -4.91 -12.89
C GLY A 13 -8.26 -3.64 -13.57
N THR A 14 -9.19 -2.74 -13.88
CA THR A 14 -8.90 -1.44 -14.48
C THR A 14 -9.49 -0.33 -13.62
N ALA A 15 -8.66 0.63 -13.22
CA ALA A 15 -9.07 1.87 -12.60
C ALA A 15 -9.39 2.92 -13.66
N SER A 16 -10.53 3.59 -13.50
CA SER A 16 -10.98 4.68 -14.37
C SER A 16 -11.64 5.77 -13.54
N SER A 17 -11.89 6.93 -14.14
CA SER A 17 -12.58 8.05 -13.48
C SER A 17 -11.93 8.47 -12.14
N ILE A 18 -10.58 8.46 -12.11
CA ILE A 18 -9.79 8.75 -10.91
C ILE A 18 -9.90 10.25 -10.57
N VAL A 19 -10.28 10.55 -9.32
CA VAL A 19 -10.44 11.91 -8.80
C VAL A 19 -9.60 12.06 -7.52
N GLY A 20 -9.05 13.24 -7.28
CA GLY A 20 -8.33 13.57 -6.04
C GLY A 20 -6.88 13.09 -5.97
N VAL A 21 -6.44 12.25 -6.91
CA VAL A 21 -5.06 11.76 -7.03
C VAL A 21 -4.63 11.66 -8.48
N THR A 22 -3.32 11.67 -8.72
CA THR A 22 -2.81 11.38 -10.08
C THR A 22 -2.79 9.87 -10.34
N PRO A 23 -3.07 9.41 -11.57
CA PRO A 23 -2.99 7.99 -11.92
C PRO A 23 -1.63 7.33 -11.66
N GLY A 24 -0.56 8.12 -11.51
CA GLY A 24 0.79 7.61 -11.20
C GLY A 24 0.95 7.01 -9.80
N ILE A 25 -0.09 7.07 -8.94
CA ILE A 25 -0.07 6.41 -7.63
C ILE A 25 -0.18 4.88 -7.73
N PHE A 26 -0.72 4.35 -8.81
CA PHE A 26 -0.88 2.91 -8.98
C PHE A 26 0.45 2.28 -9.40
N VAL A 27 0.81 1.15 -8.80
CA VAL A 27 2.16 0.55 -8.92
C VAL A 27 2.47 0.07 -10.32
N ASP A 28 1.55 -0.63 -10.97
CA ASP A 28 1.77 -1.17 -12.32
C ASP A 28 1.28 -0.17 -13.37
N ASN A 29 -0.03 -0.12 -13.58
CA ASN A 29 -0.72 0.91 -14.33
C ASN A 29 -2.23 0.83 -14.04
N THR A 30 -3.00 1.83 -14.47
CA THR A 30 -4.45 1.85 -14.23
C THR A 30 -5.23 0.84 -15.08
N ASN A 31 -4.68 0.29 -16.15
CA ASN A 31 -5.33 -0.75 -16.96
C ASN A 31 -5.03 -2.17 -16.44
N ASP A 32 -4.07 -2.30 -15.54
CA ASP A 32 -3.56 -3.55 -15.01
C ASP A 32 -3.35 -3.43 -13.50
N LEU A 33 -4.44 -3.14 -12.79
CA LEU A 33 -4.43 -2.94 -11.36
C LEU A 33 -4.46 -4.30 -10.65
N MET A 34 -3.36 -4.64 -10.00
CA MET A 34 -3.24 -5.83 -9.16
C MET A 34 -3.74 -5.53 -7.74
N MET A 35 -4.56 -6.42 -7.20
CA MET A 35 -5.21 -6.20 -5.90
C MET A 35 -5.59 -7.52 -5.23
N TYR A 36 -5.84 -7.46 -3.92
CA TYR A 36 -6.33 -8.56 -3.10
C TYR A 36 -7.59 -8.14 -2.36
N CYS A 37 -8.46 -9.09 -2.03
CA CYS A 37 -9.61 -8.82 -1.17
C CYS A 37 -9.13 -8.39 0.22
N TYR A 38 -9.76 -7.37 0.80
CA TYR A 38 -9.47 -6.82 2.11
C TYR A 38 -10.68 -6.90 3.07
N ASP A 39 -11.59 -7.82 2.79
CA ASP A 39 -12.68 -8.30 3.64
C ASP A 39 -12.98 -9.75 3.24
N VAL A 40 -13.50 -10.58 4.15
CA VAL A 40 -13.97 -11.96 3.88
C VAL A 40 -15.50 -12.04 3.72
N TYR A 41 -16.24 -11.01 4.17
CA TYR A 41 -17.71 -11.03 4.23
C TYR A 41 -18.40 -10.42 3.03
N GLU A 42 -17.66 -9.65 2.23
CA GLU A 42 -18.18 -9.07 1.00
C GLU A 42 -17.74 -9.89 -0.22
N SER A 43 -18.33 -9.59 -1.37
CA SER A 43 -18.05 -10.32 -2.60
C SER A 43 -17.78 -9.38 -3.76
N VAL A 44 -17.03 -9.89 -4.71
CA VAL A 44 -16.81 -9.28 -6.02
C VAL A 44 -16.96 -10.34 -7.09
N ASN A 45 -17.41 -9.93 -8.27
CA ASN A 45 -17.47 -10.80 -9.42
C ASN A 45 -16.77 -10.17 -10.62
N SER A 46 -16.41 -11.02 -11.57
CA SER A 46 -15.93 -10.59 -12.87
C SER A 46 -16.90 -9.60 -13.53
N SER A 47 -16.34 -8.59 -14.21
CA SER A 47 -17.09 -7.53 -14.91
C SER A 47 -17.86 -6.54 -14.04
N TRP A 48 -17.76 -6.63 -12.70
CA TRP A 48 -18.34 -5.60 -11.84
C TRP A 48 -17.58 -4.29 -11.98
N VAL A 49 -18.34 -3.18 -12.06
CA VAL A 49 -17.81 -1.83 -12.00
C VAL A 49 -18.19 -1.27 -10.65
N VAL A 50 -17.19 -1.00 -9.82
CA VAL A 50 -17.36 -0.56 -8.43
C VAL A 50 -16.69 0.79 -8.27
N ASN A 51 -17.37 1.71 -7.57
CA ASN A 51 -16.79 2.99 -7.19
C ASN A 51 -16.13 2.82 -5.83
N TYR A 52 -14.82 3.02 -5.78
CA TYR A 52 -14.04 2.90 -4.56
C TYR A 52 -13.62 4.26 -4.02
N GLU A 53 -13.62 4.39 -2.70
CA GLU A 53 -12.91 5.43 -1.97
C GLU A 53 -11.49 4.95 -1.65
N LEU A 54 -10.49 5.82 -1.82
CA LEU A 54 -9.10 5.46 -1.55
C LEU A 54 -8.73 5.81 -0.11
N ASN A 55 -8.52 4.79 0.72
CA ASN A 55 -8.04 4.92 2.08
C ASN A 55 -6.54 4.59 2.17
N PHE A 56 -5.71 5.63 2.29
CA PHE A 56 -4.25 5.49 2.40
C PHE A 56 -3.78 5.00 3.76
N GLY A 57 -4.65 5.02 4.78
CA GLY A 57 -4.38 4.52 6.12
C GLY A 57 -5.15 3.24 6.47
N GLY A 58 -5.81 2.61 5.49
CA GLY A 58 -6.75 1.52 5.74
C GLY A 58 -6.07 0.19 6.08
N ALA A 59 -4.82 -0.02 5.66
CA ALA A 59 -4.09 -1.23 5.99
C ALA A 59 -3.76 -1.25 7.50
N VAL A 60 -4.14 -2.31 8.21
CA VAL A 60 -3.85 -2.44 9.64
C VAL A 60 -2.38 -2.84 9.84
N ALA A 61 -1.81 -2.50 11.00
CA ALA A 61 -0.40 -2.75 11.30
C ALA A 61 0.02 -4.22 11.07
N ARG A 62 -0.83 -5.18 11.45
CA ARG A 62 -0.58 -6.60 11.26
C ARG A 62 -0.54 -7.02 9.79
N THR A 63 -1.38 -6.42 8.94
CA THR A 63 -1.31 -6.61 7.48
C THR A 63 0.00 -6.06 6.94
N LEU A 64 0.46 -4.90 7.42
CA LEU A 64 1.74 -4.32 7.01
C LEU A 64 2.93 -5.19 7.44
N ASP A 65 2.89 -5.78 8.64
CA ASP A 65 3.88 -6.76 9.10
C ASP A 65 3.94 -7.97 8.17
N PHE A 66 2.78 -8.51 7.82
CA PHE A 66 2.68 -9.64 6.89
C PHE A 66 3.19 -9.30 5.48
N LEU A 67 2.76 -8.18 4.90
CA LEU A 67 3.20 -7.78 3.56
C LEU A 67 4.71 -7.46 3.53
N GLY A 68 5.25 -6.89 4.62
CA GLY A 68 6.69 -6.71 4.79
C GLY A 68 7.46 -8.04 4.78
N ALA A 69 6.91 -9.07 5.42
CA ALA A 69 7.45 -10.42 5.41
C ALA A 69 7.38 -11.09 4.02
N VAL A 70 6.23 -10.96 3.34
CA VAL A 70 6.07 -11.41 1.95
C VAL A 70 7.13 -10.79 1.06
N ASN A 71 7.30 -9.46 1.11
CA ASN A 71 8.30 -8.77 0.32
C ASN A 71 9.73 -9.21 0.64
N THR A 72 10.04 -9.45 1.91
CA THR A 72 11.35 -9.95 2.35
C THR A 72 11.64 -11.33 1.75
N VAL A 73 10.69 -12.26 1.82
CA VAL A 73 10.83 -13.61 1.24
C VAL A 73 10.93 -13.55 -0.29
N MET A 74 10.08 -12.73 -0.93
CA MET A 74 10.03 -12.64 -2.39
C MET A 74 11.20 -11.89 -3.00
N SER A 75 11.83 -11.00 -2.23
CA SER A 75 13.05 -10.29 -2.63
C SER A 75 14.34 -11.02 -2.24
N ALA A 76 14.24 -12.24 -1.69
CA ALA A 76 15.39 -13.00 -1.24
C ALA A 76 16.37 -13.26 -2.40
N GLY A 77 17.61 -12.80 -2.25
CA GLY A 77 18.64 -12.90 -3.29
C GLY A 77 18.67 -11.74 -4.30
N GLY A 78 17.85 -10.70 -4.12
CA GLY A 78 17.81 -9.52 -4.95
C GLY A 78 17.79 -8.21 -4.16
N SER A 79 17.49 -7.11 -4.85
CA SER A 79 17.14 -5.85 -4.20
C SER A 79 15.75 -5.95 -3.60
N TYR A 80 15.55 -5.36 -2.42
CA TYR A 80 14.23 -5.33 -1.79
C TYR A 80 13.23 -4.57 -2.67
N ASP A 81 12.10 -5.20 -2.96
CA ASP A 81 10.97 -4.62 -3.67
C ASP A 81 9.77 -4.47 -2.72
N PRO A 82 9.35 -3.23 -2.38
CA PRO A 82 8.19 -3.00 -1.51
C PRO A 82 6.85 -3.42 -2.13
N TYR A 83 6.84 -3.80 -3.41
CA TYR A 83 5.65 -4.22 -4.14
C TYR A 83 5.66 -5.68 -4.56
N ALA A 84 6.66 -6.48 -4.15
CA ALA A 84 6.76 -7.87 -4.56
C ALA A 84 5.49 -8.69 -4.27
N TRP A 85 4.79 -8.38 -3.16
CA TRP A 85 3.51 -8.98 -2.80
C TRP A 85 2.40 -8.81 -3.86
N LEU A 86 2.47 -7.81 -4.73
CA LEU A 86 1.54 -7.64 -5.86
C LEU A 86 1.85 -8.57 -7.04
N HIS A 87 3.04 -9.16 -7.08
CA HIS A 87 3.56 -9.90 -8.23
C HIS A 87 3.91 -11.35 -7.88
N PRO A 88 2.95 -12.16 -7.39
CA PRO A 88 3.18 -13.57 -7.15
C PRO A 88 3.57 -14.29 -8.46
N VAL A 89 4.55 -15.19 -8.39
CA VAL A 89 5.05 -15.92 -9.57
C VAL A 89 4.11 -17.04 -10.02
N ASN A 90 3.15 -17.44 -9.18
CA ASN A 90 2.14 -18.44 -9.50
C ASN A 90 0.89 -18.31 -8.63
N ARG A 91 -0.17 -19.06 -8.98
CA ARG A 91 -1.45 -19.05 -8.26
C ARG A 91 -1.32 -19.40 -6.76
N ASN A 92 -0.41 -20.30 -6.40
CA ASN A 92 -0.28 -20.79 -5.03
C ASN A 92 0.32 -19.71 -4.13
N GLN A 93 1.27 -18.94 -4.66
CA GLN A 93 1.85 -17.80 -3.97
C GLN A 93 0.81 -16.67 -3.82
N GLY A 94 0.02 -16.40 -4.87
CA GLY A 94 -1.09 -15.45 -4.78
C GLY A 94 -2.14 -15.86 -3.73
N ALA A 95 -2.54 -17.13 -3.71
CA ALA A 95 -3.46 -17.65 -2.71
C ALA A 95 -2.91 -17.55 -1.29
N ALA A 96 -1.61 -17.85 -1.09
CA ALA A 96 -0.95 -17.70 0.21
C ALA A 96 -0.95 -16.24 0.71
N ILE A 97 -0.72 -15.28 -0.19
CA ILE A 97 -0.79 -13.85 0.15
C ILE A 97 -2.22 -13.45 0.54
N GLN A 98 -3.23 -13.87 -0.23
CA GLN A 98 -4.63 -13.58 0.10
C GLN A 98 -5.05 -14.16 1.47
N ILE A 99 -4.65 -15.39 1.77
CA ILE A 99 -4.95 -16.03 3.07
C ILE A 99 -4.26 -15.30 4.21
N GLY A 100 -2.98 -14.92 4.04
CA GLY A 100 -2.26 -14.20 5.08
C GLY A 100 -2.79 -12.78 5.33
N ILE A 101 -3.38 -12.13 4.32
CA ILE A 101 -4.11 -10.85 4.49
C ILE A 101 -5.37 -11.05 5.36
N TRP A 102 -6.13 -12.13 5.15
CA TRP A 102 -7.29 -12.40 6.01
C TRP A 102 -6.88 -12.79 7.42
N GLU A 103 -5.85 -13.62 7.57
CA GLU A 103 -5.26 -13.94 8.88
C GLU A 103 -4.81 -12.68 9.62
N SER A 104 -4.22 -11.71 8.93
CA SER A 104 -3.77 -10.46 9.55
C SER A 104 -4.90 -9.49 9.92
N LEU A 105 -6.09 -9.65 9.33
CA LEU A 105 -7.26 -8.82 9.59
C LEU A 105 -8.07 -9.29 10.79
N TYR A 106 -8.29 -10.60 10.88
CA TYR A 106 -9.26 -11.17 11.82
C TYR A 106 -8.62 -11.84 13.03
N ASP A 107 -7.30 -12.06 13.04
CA ASP A 107 -6.62 -12.75 14.13
C ASP A 107 -5.46 -11.99 14.79
N THR A 108 -4.98 -12.55 15.89
CA THR A 108 -3.93 -11.98 16.74
C THR A 108 -2.68 -12.86 16.81
N ASP A 109 -2.78 -14.15 16.49
CA ASP A 109 -1.64 -15.06 16.28
C ASP A 109 -1.49 -15.45 14.81
N TRP A 110 -0.35 -16.04 14.44
CA TRP A 110 -0.06 -16.45 13.07
C TRP A 110 -0.31 -17.95 12.94
N ASN A 111 -1.59 -18.32 13.00
CA ASN A 111 -2.03 -19.70 12.99
C ASN A 111 -3.43 -19.86 12.39
N ILE A 112 -3.46 -20.12 11.09
CA ILE A 112 -4.69 -20.36 10.31
C ILE A 112 -5.53 -21.58 10.74
N LEU A 113 -5.07 -22.40 11.68
CA LEU A 113 -5.82 -23.55 12.19
C LEU A 113 -6.65 -23.23 13.44
N THR A 114 -6.43 -22.07 14.04
CA THR A 114 -7.11 -21.62 15.26
C THR A 114 -7.53 -20.17 15.14
N GLY A 115 -8.29 -19.68 16.12
CA GLY A 115 -8.67 -18.28 16.19
C GLY A 115 -9.96 -17.95 15.44
N SER A 116 -10.11 -16.68 15.04
CA SER A 116 -11.31 -16.12 14.43
C SER A 116 -11.37 -16.36 12.92
N PHE A 117 -10.23 -16.33 12.24
CA PHE A 117 -10.11 -16.79 10.86
C PHE A 117 -9.47 -18.17 10.84
N THR A 118 -10.02 -19.09 10.04
CA THR A 118 -9.42 -20.41 9.89
C THR A 118 -9.47 -20.83 8.42
N ALA A 119 -8.41 -21.50 7.98
CA ALA A 119 -8.29 -22.06 6.65
C ALA A 119 -7.74 -23.48 6.74
N TRP A 120 -8.35 -24.41 5.99
CA TRP A 120 -7.94 -25.81 5.96
C TRP A 120 -8.04 -26.38 4.55
N SER A 121 -7.52 -27.59 4.35
CA SER A 121 -7.49 -28.27 3.04
C SER A 121 -6.81 -27.46 1.93
N LEU A 122 -5.78 -26.67 2.29
CA LEU A 122 -4.99 -25.91 1.34
C LEU A 122 -4.15 -26.82 0.44
N GLU A 123 -3.96 -26.42 -0.83
CA GLU A 123 -2.97 -27.07 -1.70
C GLU A 123 -1.58 -27.03 -1.02
N THR A 124 -0.83 -28.13 -1.06
CA THR A 124 0.49 -28.24 -0.40
C THR A 124 1.43 -27.09 -0.77
N ALA A 125 1.44 -26.69 -2.04
CA ALA A 125 2.26 -25.57 -2.51
C ALA A 125 1.84 -24.23 -1.89
N THR A 126 0.54 -23.97 -1.76
CA THR A 126 0.00 -22.78 -1.09
C THR A 126 0.38 -22.77 0.38
N ASN A 127 0.24 -23.92 1.05
CA ASN A 127 0.62 -24.06 2.45
C ASN A 127 2.12 -23.82 2.69
N ASN A 128 2.97 -24.28 1.77
CA ASN A 128 4.42 -24.04 1.85
C ASN A 128 4.74 -22.54 1.73
N TYR A 129 4.14 -21.83 0.76
CA TYR A 129 4.33 -20.38 0.63
C TYR A 129 3.82 -19.63 1.87
N LEU A 130 2.59 -19.92 2.30
CA LEU A 130 1.99 -19.29 3.47
C LEU A 130 2.86 -19.49 4.72
N THR A 131 3.32 -20.72 4.96
CA THR A 131 4.21 -21.03 6.09
C THR A 131 5.49 -20.21 6.01
N SER A 132 6.13 -20.12 4.84
CA SER A 132 7.35 -19.32 4.68
C SER A 132 7.14 -17.83 4.92
N PHE A 133 6.01 -17.27 4.50
CA PHE A 133 5.66 -15.87 4.75
C PHE A 133 5.38 -15.61 6.23
N LEU A 134 4.55 -16.44 6.87
CA LEU A 134 4.21 -16.30 8.28
C LEU A 134 5.43 -16.45 9.20
N GLN A 135 6.33 -17.40 8.89
CA GLN A 135 7.59 -17.58 9.63
C GLN A 135 8.57 -16.42 9.47
N ALA A 136 8.47 -15.66 8.38
CA ALA A 136 9.33 -14.50 8.14
C ALA A 136 8.86 -13.25 8.90
N VAL A 137 7.61 -13.20 9.40
CA VAL A 137 7.06 -12.03 10.08
C VAL A 137 7.93 -11.53 11.24
N PRO A 138 8.38 -12.37 12.20
CA PRO A 138 9.17 -11.89 13.34
C PRO A 138 10.55 -11.34 12.96
N GLY A 139 11.07 -11.67 11.78
CA GLY A 139 12.40 -11.28 11.30
C GLY A 139 12.39 -10.21 10.20
N SER A 140 11.22 -9.78 9.75
CA SER A 140 11.07 -8.83 8.65
C SER A 140 10.65 -7.46 9.17
N ALA A 141 11.06 -6.40 8.46
CA ALA A 141 10.50 -5.07 8.72
C ALA A 141 9.08 -4.99 8.18
N SER A 142 8.19 -4.29 8.90
CA SER A 142 6.86 -3.96 8.44
C SER A 142 6.92 -3.14 7.15
N LEU A 143 5.97 -3.35 6.25
CA LEU A 143 5.80 -2.50 5.07
C LEU A 143 5.38 -1.09 5.52
N ASP A 144 6.01 -0.05 4.97
CA ASP A 144 5.56 1.32 5.24
C ASP A 144 4.15 1.54 4.67
N GLN A 145 3.29 2.20 5.45
CA GLN A 145 1.90 2.50 5.08
C GLN A 145 1.79 3.13 3.69
N GLY A 146 2.74 4.01 3.32
CA GLY A 146 2.77 4.72 2.04
C GLY A 146 2.93 3.82 0.81
N TYR A 147 3.30 2.56 0.99
CA TYR A 147 3.36 1.55 -0.09
C TYR A 147 2.05 0.81 -0.31
N THR A 148 1.02 1.11 0.47
CA THR A 148 -0.29 0.45 0.39
C THR A 148 -1.43 1.47 0.29
N MET A 149 -2.56 1.00 -0.22
CA MET A 149 -3.84 1.68 -0.06
C MET A 149 -4.96 0.64 -0.07
N VAL A 150 -5.99 0.89 0.73
CA VAL A 150 -7.24 0.16 0.70
C VAL A 150 -8.23 0.94 -0.17
N MET A 151 -8.95 0.23 -1.01
CA MET A 151 -10.02 0.72 -1.86
C MET A 151 -11.31 0.22 -1.23
N GLU A 152 -12.05 1.14 -0.63
CA GLU A 152 -13.24 0.84 0.16
C GLU A 152 -14.49 1.08 -0.68
N ALA A 153 -15.45 0.16 -0.67
CA ALA A 153 -16.70 0.33 -1.40
C ALA A 153 -17.91 -0.16 -0.61
N PRO A 154 -18.99 0.64 -0.51
CA PRO A 154 -20.20 0.17 0.16
C PRO A 154 -20.88 -0.93 -0.67
N ASN A 155 -21.12 -2.10 -0.04
CA ASN A 155 -21.79 -3.27 -0.62
C ASN A 155 -20.99 -3.97 -1.74
N ALA A 156 -19.68 -3.79 -1.77
CA ALA A 156 -18.81 -4.48 -2.71
C ALA A 156 -17.45 -4.68 -2.05
N GLN A 157 -16.84 -5.83 -2.30
CA GLN A 157 -15.54 -6.21 -1.74
C GLN A 157 -14.53 -5.06 -1.65
N ASP A 158 -14.15 -4.70 -0.42
CA ASP A 158 -12.97 -3.89 -0.19
C ASP A 158 -11.72 -4.56 -0.74
N MET A 159 -10.83 -3.79 -1.36
CA MET A 159 -9.62 -4.30 -2.00
C MET A 159 -8.37 -3.60 -1.44
N ILE A 160 -7.27 -4.32 -1.30
CA ILE A 160 -5.95 -3.74 -0.99
C ILE A 160 -5.05 -3.82 -2.22
N THR A 161 -4.32 -2.74 -2.50
CA THR A 161 -3.35 -2.65 -3.59
C THR A 161 -2.14 -1.82 -3.17
N GLY A 162 -1.11 -1.81 -4.01
CA GLY A 162 0.10 -1.03 -3.79
C GLY A 162 -0.10 0.43 -4.20
N ARG A 163 0.54 1.31 -3.45
CA ARG A 163 0.59 2.74 -3.73
C ARG A 163 2.03 3.16 -3.95
N ARG A 164 2.27 3.93 -5.01
CA ARG A 164 3.48 4.73 -5.18
C ARG A 164 3.36 5.96 -4.30
N PRO A 165 4.30 6.18 -3.37
CA PRO A 165 4.41 7.48 -2.72
C PRO A 165 4.44 8.53 -3.82
N GLN A 166 3.45 9.43 -3.82
CA GLN A 166 3.56 10.59 -4.67
C GLN A 166 4.77 11.38 -4.16
N PRO A 167 5.63 11.92 -5.03
CA PRO A 167 6.38 13.08 -4.59
C PRO A 167 5.32 14.07 -4.10
N GLU A 168 5.37 14.43 -2.81
CA GLU A 168 4.59 15.54 -2.26
C GLU A 168 4.57 16.63 -3.33
N PRO A 169 3.40 17.05 -3.85
CA PRO A 169 3.37 18.14 -4.81
C PRO A 169 4.15 19.25 -4.13
N ALA A 170 5.27 19.67 -4.72
CA ALA A 170 6.18 20.62 -4.11
C ALA A 170 5.30 21.72 -3.55
N THR A 171 5.11 21.72 -2.23
CA THR A 171 4.34 22.77 -1.61
C THR A 171 5.09 23.99 -2.08
N GLN A 172 4.39 24.90 -2.76
CA GLN A 172 4.91 26.24 -2.96
C GLN A 172 5.03 26.80 -1.55
N VAL A 173 6.09 26.41 -0.85
CA VAL A 173 6.61 27.11 0.30
C VAL A 173 6.84 28.49 -0.29
N PRO A 174 6.07 29.51 0.10
CA PRO A 174 6.42 30.87 -0.26
C PRO A 174 7.87 31.00 0.16
N GLU A 175 8.77 31.25 -0.80
CA GLU A 175 10.17 31.45 -0.48
C GLU A 175 10.20 32.39 0.72
N PRO A 176 10.79 31.97 1.86
CA PRO A 176 10.59 32.70 3.09
C PRO A 176 10.97 34.16 2.85
N ASP A 177 10.12 35.08 3.31
CA ASP A 177 10.29 36.55 3.21
C ASP A 177 11.68 37.04 3.68
N SER A 178 12.48 36.16 4.30
CA SER A 178 13.93 36.24 4.44
C SER A 178 14.67 36.74 3.19
N LEU A 179 14.31 36.30 1.98
CA LEU A 179 14.94 36.81 0.74
C LEU A 179 14.53 38.26 0.44
N ALA A 180 13.27 38.62 0.69
CA ALA A 180 12.78 39.99 0.57
C ALA A 180 13.45 40.93 1.60
N LEU A 181 13.67 40.44 2.83
CA LEU A 181 14.37 41.16 3.89
C LEU A 181 15.86 41.36 3.57
N LEU A 182 16.53 40.35 3.00
CA LEU A 182 17.92 40.50 2.56
C LEU A 182 18.04 41.52 1.42
N GLY A 183 17.10 41.52 0.48
CA GLY A 183 16.99 42.53 -0.57
C GLY A 183 16.79 43.95 -0.03
N LEU A 184 15.87 44.14 0.92
CA LEU A 184 15.61 45.43 1.57
C LEU A 184 16.82 45.93 2.38
N ALA A 185 17.52 45.04 3.09
CA ALA A 185 18.72 45.40 3.85
C ALA A 185 19.86 45.89 2.93
N LEU A 186 20.04 45.27 1.76
CA LEU A 186 21.06 45.69 0.78
C LEU A 186 20.72 47.03 0.13
N VAL A 187 19.45 47.28 -0.19
CA VAL A 187 19.00 48.57 -0.72
C VAL A 187 19.17 49.68 0.33
N GLY A 188 18.82 49.43 1.60
CA GLY A 188 19.04 50.37 2.70
C GLY A 188 20.52 50.70 2.94
N LEU A 189 21.39 49.69 2.85
CA LEU A 189 22.83 49.87 3.00
C LEU A 189 23.44 50.65 1.82
N ALA A 190 22.97 50.44 0.60
CA ALA A 190 23.41 51.21 -0.58
C ALA A 190 22.96 52.68 -0.52
N ALA A 191 21.74 52.94 -0.05
CA ALA A 191 21.21 54.30 0.11
C ALA A 191 21.96 55.08 1.21
N SER A 192 22.26 54.45 2.34
CA SER A 192 22.99 55.10 3.45
C SER A 192 24.42 55.52 3.07
N ARG A 193 25.10 54.76 2.19
CA ARG A 193 26.43 55.13 1.67
C ARG A 193 26.41 56.34 0.74
N ARG A 194 25.31 56.60 0.03
CA ARG A 194 25.18 57.79 -0.84
C ARG A 194 24.97 59.06 -0.03
N LEU A 195 24.20 58.98 1.05
CA LEU A 195 23.95 60.14 1.93
C LEU A 195 25.21 60.60 2.66
N ARG A 196 26.13 59.69 3.01
CA ARG A 196 27.42 60.04 3.64
C ARG A 196 28.46 60.65 2.70
N LYS A 197 28.27 60.59 1.39
CA LYS A 197 29.16 61.24 0.41
C LYS A 197 28.69 62.63 -0.02
N ALA A 198 27.48 63.03 0.37
CA ALA A 198 26.87 64.31 0.01
C ALA A 198 26.84 65.33 1.17
N ALA A 199 27.46 64.99 2.30
CA ALA A 199 27.77 65.87 3.43
C ALA A 199 29.29 65.98 3.56
#